data_AF-A0A1N7EME1-F1
#
_entry.id   AF-A0A1N7EME1-F1
#
_cell.length_a   1.000
_cell.length_b   1.000
_cell.length_c   1.000
_cell.angle_alpha   90.00
_cell.angle_beta   90.00
_cell.angle_gamma   90.00
#
_symmetry.space_group_name_H-M   'P 1'
#
loop_
_entity.id
_entity.type
_entity.pdbx_description
1 polymer ?
#
loop_
_entity_poly.entity_id
_entity_poly.type
_entity_poly.pdbx_seq_one_letter_code
_entity_poly.pdbx_strand_id
1 'polypeptide(L)'
;MSDNQGRRWKRYLAIFPWTFGVLFIFVGLVTILVPEPDVLRSVGGGLAMLAVGLFAIPPVRRSISTRTGREFSTIAVIAILFVGTIVSGAMLPETKQTTPQQGETSDLSSGPTTTVVDTATTSSETVPTTATTEIMTTVQTTTRSSTVTSTTIPRSSTQSAREPASGTKWTVTVTRVVDGDTMEVRFPSGETDTIRLLGVDTPETTLSRVNPSEFEGIPDTTAGKDHLFEWGRRADQFATNELEGKTVRIETDPQADRRGSFGRLLVYIYVDGENFNRRLLADGYARMYDSSFSKRGAFERTEARAQRVNVGVWNFQGSTTTSTIMTTTSARSSGVTIPPPPADGDYDCSSFDSPEQAQAVFDQDPSDPHRLDADSDGLACESA
;
A
#
# COMPACT_ATOMS: atom_id res chain seq x y z
N MET A 1 -9.71 -0.13 -33.55
CA MET A 1 -10.29 0.62 -32.40
C MET A 1 -11.18 -0.28 -31.55
N SER A 2 -10.67 -1.04 -30.56
CA SER A 2 -11.51 -1.97 -29.77
C SER A 2 -11.24 -2.01 -28.25
N ASP A 3 -10.37 -1.15 -27.70
CA ASP A 3 -9.91 -1.26 -26.30
C ASP A 3 -10.30 -0.08 -25.38
N ASN A 4 -11.18 0.81 -25.87
CA ASN A 4 -11.66 1.95 -25.06
C ASN A 4 -13.00 1.70 -24.35
N GLN A 5 -13.65 0.56 -24.61
CA GLN A 5 -14.87 0.16 -23.90
C GLN A 5 -14.55 -0.43 -22.52
N GLY A 6 -13.68 -1.45 -22.44
CA GLY A 6 -13.42 -2.19 -21.19
C GLY A 6 -12.96 -1.35 -19.99
N ARG A 7 -12.25 -0.23 -20.23
CA ARG A 7 -11.80 0.68 -19.16
C ARG A 7 -12.89 1.60 -18.59
N ARG A 8 -13.99 1.84 -19.31
CA ARG A 8 -15.14 2.59 -18.77
C ARG A 8 -15.92 1.76 -17.76
N TRP A 9 -16.19 0.48 -18.05
CA TRP A 9 -16.96 -0.40 -17.16
C TRP A 9 -16.32 -0.62 -15.78
N LYS A 10 -14.98 -0.72 -15.70
CA LYS A 10 -14.28 -0.87 -14.40
C LYS A 10 -14.45 0.34 -13.46
N ARG A 11 -14.65 1.55 -13.99
CA ARG A 11 -14.97 2.74 -13.15
C ARG A 11 -16.42 2.72 -12.67
N TYR A 12 -17.36 2.24 -13.49
CA TYR A 12 -18.75 2.07 -13.06
C TYR A 12 -18.89 0.99 -11.96
N LEU A 13 -18.16 -0.13 -12.06
CA LEU A 13 -18.19 -1.18 -11.03
C LEU A 13 -17.64 -0.73 -9.65
N ALA A 14 -16.74 0.25 -9.59
CA ALA A 14 -16.23 0.78 -8.33
C ALA A 14 -17.24 1.70 -7.60
N ILE A 15 -18.14 2.35 -8.35
CA ILE A 15 -19.17 3.24 -7.83
C ILE A 15 -20.46 2.47 -7.50
N PHE A 16 -20.73 1.38 -8.24
CA PHE A 16 -21.95 0.57 -8.13
C PHE A 16 -22.33 0.06 -6.72
N PRO A 17 -21.42 -0.41 -5.85
CA PRO A 17 -21.83 -0.94 -4.54
C PRO A 17 -22.20 0.15 -3.52
N TRP A 18 -21.73 1.39 -3.70
CA TRP A 18 -21.99 2.49 -2.76
C TRP A 18 -23.44 2.97 -2.81
N THR A 19 -24.03 3.06 -4.01
CA THR A 19 -25.42 3.52 -4.17
C THR A 19 -26.41 2.55 -3.54
N PHE A 20 -26.18 1.24 -3.62
CA PHE A 20 -27.01 0.24 -2.94
C PHE A 20 -26.88 0.34 -1.42
N GLY A 21 -25.67 0.46 -0.86
CA GLY A 21 -25.48 0.60 0.60
C GLY A 21 -26.23 1.81 1.17
N VAL A 22 -26.11 2.96 0.52
CA VAL A 22 -26.85 4.19 0.89
C VAL A 22 -28.36 4.02 0.71
N LEU A 23 -28.81 3.37 -0.36
CA LEU A 23 -30.23 3.09 -0.60
C LEU A 23 -30.83 2.17 0.49
N PHE A 24 -30.13 1.11 0.89
CA PHE A 24 -30.60 0.22 1.97
C PHE A 24 -30.65 0.92 3.33
N ILE A 25 -29.70 1.80 3.63
CA ILE A 25 -29.75 2.65 4.83
C ILE A 25 -30.96 3.59 4.78
N PHE A 26 -31.19 4.24 3.63
CA PHE A 26 -32.31 5.17 3.46
C PHE A 26 -33.67 4.46 3.56
N VAL A 27 -33.82 3.30 2.90
CA VAL A 27 -35.04 2.46 3.00
C VAL A 27 -35.26 2.03 4.44
N GLY A 28 -34.24 1.48 5.13
CA GLY A 28 -34.36 1.07 6.54
C GLY A 28 -34.77 2.22 7.47
N LEU A 29 -34.23 3.43 7.26
CA LEU A 29 -34.63 4.64 7.98
C LEU A 29 -36.10 5.03 7.71
N VAL A 30 -36.54 5.01 6.45
CA VAL A 30 -37.93 5.31 6.07
C VAL A 30 -38.89 4.27 6.67
N THR A 31 -38.54 2.98 6.67
CA THR A 31 -39.35 1.91 7.29
C THR A 31 -39.50 2.08 8.81
N ILE A 32 -38.51 2.68 9.48
CA ILE A 32 -38.57 3.00 10.92
C ILE A 32 -39.35 4.30 11.19
N LEU A 33 -39.28 5.28 10.29
CA LEU A 33 -39.91 6.60 10.45
C LEU A 33 -41.38 6.66 10.00
N VAL A 34 -41.83 5.72 9.17
CA VAL A 34 -43.22 5.65 8.68
C VAL A 34 -43.93 4.44 9.35
N PRO A 35 -44.76 4.66 10.38
CA PRO A 35 -45.40 3.58 11.11
C PRO A 35 -46.63 3.02 10.37
N GLU A 36 -46.50 1.79 9.85
CA GLU A 36 -47.64 0.93 9.55
C GLU A 36 -48.10 0.14 10.80
N PRO A 37 -49.36 -0.35 10.86
CA PRO A 37 -49.97 -0.83 12.11
C PRO A 37 -49.32 -2.10 12.73
N ASP A 38 -48.56 -2.89 11.97
CA ASP A 38 -47.88 -4.11 12.46
C ASP A 38 -46.46 -3.83 12.98
N VAL A 39 -46.39 -3.04 14.05
CA VAL A 39 -45.16 -2.42 14.61
C VAL A 39 -44.01 -3.41 14.86
N LEU A 40 -44.29 -4.64 15.32
CA LEU A 40 -43.23 -5.62 15.65
C LEU A 40 -42.52 -6.23 14.43
N ARG A 41 -43.15 -6.26 13.25
CA ARG A 41 -42.53 -6.80 12.03
C ARG A 41 -41.74 -5.72 11.27
N SER A 42 -42.24 -4.48 11.25
CA SER A 42 -41.60 -3.36 10.54
C SER A 42 -40.23 -3.01 11.14
N VAL A 43 -40.15 -2.82 12.46
CA VAL A 43 -38.91 -2.39 13.14
C VAL A 43 -37.78 -3.42 13.02
N GLY A 44 -38.10 -4.72 13.12
CA GLY A 44 -37.13 -5.80 12.95
C GLY A 44 -36.52 -5.85 11.54
N GLY A 45 -37.35 -5.67 10.51
CA GLY A 45 -36.90 -5.59 9.12
C GLY A 45 -36.04 -4.35 8.85
N GLY A 46 -36.44 -3.18 9.34
CA GLY A 46 -35.69 -1.93 9.20
C GLY A 46 -34.29 -2.00 9.85
N LEU A 47 -34.19 -2.55 11.06
CA LEU A 47 -32.91 -2.73 11.76
C LEU A 47 -31.99 -3.73 11.05
N ALA A 48 -32.53 -4.84 10.51
CA ALA A 48 -31.74 -5.79 9.73
C ALA A 48 -31.18 -5.15 8.44
N MET A 49 -31.98 -4.36 7.72
CA MET A 49 -31.54 -3.64 6.52
C MET A 49 -30.47 -2.58 6.83
N LEU A 50 -30.60 -1.86 7.96
CA LEU A 50 -29.58 -0.90 8.41
C LEU A 50 -28.25 -1.59 8.77
N ALA A 51 -28.29 -2.72 9.48
CA ALA A 51 -27.09 -3.48 9.82
C ALA A 51 -26.37 -4.01 8.57
N VAL A 52 -27.14 -4.51 7.59
CA VAL A 52 -26.62 -4.92 6.27
C VAL A 52 -26.00 -3.75 5.51
N GLY A 53 -26.69 -2.61 5.43
CA GLY A 53 -26.21 -1.42 4.75
C GLY A 53 -24.92 -0.88 5.35
N LEU A 54 -24.81 -0.83 6.69
CA LEU A 54 -23.59 -0.45 7.41
C LEU A 54 -22.44 -1.43 7.19
N PHE A 55 -22.70 -2.74 7.14
CA PHE A 55 -21.66 -3.75 6.91
C PHE A 55 -21.09 -3.73 5.47
N ALA A 56 -21.87 -3.21 4.50
CA ALA A 56 -21.40 -2.99 3.14
C ALA A 56 -20.41 -1.82 3.00
N ILE A 57 -20.32 -0.94 4.00
CA ILE A 57 -19.42 0.24 3.99
C ILE A 57 -17.97 -0.20 4.29
N PRO A 58 -16.99 0.06 3.40
CA PRO A 58 -15.62 -0.45 3.54
C PRO A 58 -14.91 -0.19 4.88
N PRO A 59 -14.90 1.04 5.45
CA PRO A 59 -14.28 1.28 6.77
C PRO A 59 -14.95 0.50 7.93
N VAL A 60 -16.28 0.30 7.88
CA VAL A 60 -17.01 -0.48 8.91
C VAL A 60 -16.61 -1.95 8.83
N ARG A 61 -16.59 -2.52 7.63
CA ARG A 61 -16.12 -3.89 7.36
C ARG A 61 -14.67 -4.10 7.83
N ARG A 62 -13.78 -3.12 7.57
CA ARG A 62 -12.37 -3.17 8.01
C ARG A 62 -12.26 -3.19 9.55
N SER A 63 -13.05 -2.38 10.24
CA SER A 63 -13.11 -2.30 11.71
C SER A 63 -13.66 -3.57 12.38
N ILE A 64 -14.62 -4.26 11.75
CA ILE A 64 -15.14 -5.54 12.28
C ILE A 64 -14.17 -6.69 12.00
N SER A 65 -13.51 -6.69 10.83
CA SER A 65 -12.50 -7.70 10.47
C SER A 65 -11.31 -7.69 11.44
N THR A 66 -10.79 -6.51 11.80
CA THR A 66 -9.67 -6.38 12.75
C THR A 66 -10.05 -6.81 14.17
N ARG A 67 -11.30 -6.61 14.61
CA ARG A 67 -11.78 -7.06 15.93
C ARG A 67 -12.09 -8.56 16.02
N THR A 68 -12.43 -9.20 14.90
CA THR A 68 -12.88 -10.62 14.88
C THR A 68 -11.86 -11.60 14.30
N GLY A 69 -10.77 -11.10 13.71
CA GLY A 69 -9.70 -11.93 13.14
C GLY A 69 -10.14 -12.79 11.94
N ARG A 70 -11.27 -12.45 11.30
CA ARG A 70 -11.86 -13.22 10.19
C ARG A 70 -12.01 -12.35 8.94
N GLU A 71 -11.29 -12.74 7.88
CA GLU A 71 -11.40 -12.21 6.52
C GLU A 71 -12.76 -12.57 5.90
N PHE A 72 -13.74 -11.66 5.95
CA PHE A 72 -15.00 -11.83 5.26
C PHE A 72 -14.85 -11.51 3.77
N SER A 73 -14.79 -12.53 2.91
CA SER A 73 -14.81 -12.37 1.45
C SER A 73 -16.11 -11.72 0.97
N THR A 74 -16.03 -10.88 -0.08
CA THR A 74 -17.21 -10.21 -0.66
C THR A 74 -18.26 -11.22 -1.16
N ILE A 75 -17.82 -12.41 -1.58
CA ILE A 75 -18.70 -13.52 -1.98
C ILE A 75 -19.42 -14.12 -0.75
N ALA A 76 -18.75 -14.21 0.40
CA ALA A 76 -19.37 -14.69 1.65
C ALA A 76 -20.43 -13.71 2.19
N VAL A 77 -20.21 -12.40 2.02
CA VAL A 77 -21.24 -11.38 2.33
C VAL A 77 -22.46 -11.55 1.42
N ILE A 78 -22.25 -11.74 0.10
CA ILE A 78 -23.35 -12.00 -0.85
C ILE A 78 -24.09 -13.32 -0.54
N ALA A 79 -23.40 -14.35 -0.06
CA ALA A 79 -24.03 -15.60 0.38
C ALA A 79 -24.92 -15.38 1.63
N ILE A 80 -24.47 -14.58 2.61
CA ILE A 80 -25.27 -14.20 3.78
C ILE A 80 -26.53 -13.42 3.36
N LEU A 81 -26.42 -12.53 2.35
CA LEU A 81 -27.57 -11.82 1.77
C LEU A 81 -28.59 -12.77 1.10
N PHE A 82 -28.14 -13.88 0.53
CA PHE A 82 -29.02 -14.88 -0.11
C PHE A 82 -29.71 -15.82 0.90
N VAL A 83 -29.05 -16.16 2.01
CA VAL A 83 -29.66 -17.00 3.06
C VAL A 83 -30.72 -16.22 3.85
N GLY A 84 -30.51 -14.92 4.07
CA GLY A 84 -31.45 -14.06 4.79
C GLY A 84 -32.81 -13.88 4.10
N THR A 85 -32.88 -13.94 2.77
CA THR A 85 -34.15 -13.79 2.02
C THR A 85 -34.95 -15.09 1.92
N ILE A 86 -34.30 -16.25 1.95
CA ILE A 86 -34.97 -17.56 1.85
C ILE A 86 -35.72 -17.91 3.15
N VAL A 87 -35.26 -17.45 4.31
CA VAL A 87 -35.92 -17.70 5.61
C VAL A 87 -37.23 -16.91 5.79
N SER A 88 -37.48 -15.87 4.98
CA SER A 88 -38.77 -15.15 4.94
C SER A 88 -39.74 -15.68 3.88
N GLY A 89 -39.35 -16.69 3.09
CA GLY A 89 -40.09 -17.14 1.91
C GLY A 89 -40.83 -18.48 2.02
N ALA A 90 -40.78 -19.16 3.16
CA ALA A 90 -41.28 -20.54 3.29
C ALA A 90 -42.12 -20.79 4.54
N MET A 91 -43.45 -20.74 4.39
CA MET A 91 -44.35 -21.78 4.90
C MET A 91 -45.73 -21.71 4.20
N LEU A 92 -46.40 -22.86 4.18
CA LEU A 92 -47.55 -23.20 3.33
C LEU A 92 -48.87 -22.56 3.80
N PRO A 93 -49.90 -22.45 2.92
CA PRO A 93 -51.21 -21.97 3.32
C PRO A 93 -51.97 -23.02 4.15
N GLU A 94 -52.53 -22.59 5.29
CA GLU A 94 -53.31 -23.44 6.19
C GLU A 94 -54.82 -23.32 5.87
N THR A 95 -55.37 -24.28 5.12
CA THR A 95 -56.83 -24.42 4.96
C THR A 95 -57.41 -25.22 6.12
N LYS A 96 -58.06 -24.54 7.07
CA LYS A 96 -59.00 -25.18 8.00
C LYS A 96 -60.32 -25.44 7.28
N GLN A 97 -60.90 -26.65 7.39
CA GLN A 97 -61.99 -26.92 8.34
C GLN A 97 -62.50 -28.39 8.31
N THR A 98 -62.97 -28.85 9.47
CA THR A 98 -64.01 -29.91 9.68
C THR A 98 -63.56 -31.37 9.92
N THR A 99 -64.32 -32.02 10.82
CA THR A 99 -64.12 -33.28 11.58
C THR A 99 -65.51 -33.97 11.68
N PRO A 100 -65.73 -35.27 12.03
CA PRO A 100 -64.92 -36.51 12.00
C PRO A 100 -65.60 -37.71 11.24
N GLN A 101 -64.88 -38.83 10.99
CA GLN A 101 -65.17 -40.20 11.53
C GLN A 101 -64.58 -41.41 10.74
N GLN A 102 -64.14 -42.41 11.52
CA GLN A 102 -64.19 -43.89 11.35
C GLN A 102 -63.43 -44.67 10.24
N GLY A 103 -62.71 -45.71 10.71
CA GLY A 103 -62.41 -46.99 10.05
C GLY A 103 -61.15 -47.05 9.16
N GLU A 104 -60.42 -48.17 9.01
CA GLU A 104 -60.38 -49.47 9.73
C GLU A 104 -59.17 -50.30 9.24
N THR A 105 -58.38 -50.97 10.10
CA THR A 105 -57.42 -52.09 9.80
C THR A 105 -56.28 -51.82 8.76
N SER A 106 -55.29 -52.70 8.50
CA SER A 106 -54.44 -53.63 9.29
C SER A 106 -53.25 -54.07 8.41
N ASP A 107 -52.19 -54.60 9.04
CA ASP A 107 -51.15 -55.49 8.45
C ASP A 107 -50.32 -54.98 7.25
N LEU A 108 -49.28 -55.67 6.76
CA LEU A 108 -48.11 -56.37 7.33
C LEU A 108 -47.37 -56.97 6.11
N SER A 109 -46.03 -56.84 6.07
CA SER A 109 -45.11 -57.82 5.45
C SER A 109 -44.91 -57.93 3.92
N SER A 110 -43.64 -58.24 3.61
CA SER A 110 -43.13 -59.06 2.48
C SER A 110 -43.05 -58.51 1.04
N GLY A 111 -41.79 -58.44 0.54
CA GLY A 111 -41.42 -59.32 -0.58
C GLY A 111 -40.73 -58.67 -1.80
N PRO A 112 -39.72 -59.33 -2.43
CA PRO A 112 -38.85 -58.73 -3.47
C PRO A 112 -39.02 -59.32 -4.89
N THR A 113 -38.28 -58.80 -5.89
CA THR A 113 -37.64 -59.51 -7.07
C THR A 113 -37.08 -58.46 -8.06
N THR A 114 -35.76 -58.34 -8.31
CA THR A 114 -34.90 -58.93 -9.39
C THR A 114 -35.19 -58.35 -10.80
N THR A 115 -34.25 -57.90 -11.68
CA THR A 115 -33.16 -58.67 -12.39
C THR A 115 -32.23 -57.69 -13.19
N VAL A 116 -30.88 -57.70 -13.06
CA VAL A 116 -29.78 -58.24 -13.94
C VAL A 116 -29.93 -58.00 -15.48
N VAL A 117 -28.97 -57.42 -16.26
CA VAL A 117 -27.79 -57.98 -17.02
C VAL A 117 -27.24 -56.79 -17.90
N ASP A 118 -25.95 -56.37 -17.98
CA ASP A 118 -24.73 -56.88 -18.70
C ASP A 118 -24.76 -56.83 -20.27
N THR A 119 -23.69 -56.60 -21.08
CA THR A 119 -22.23 -56.36 -20.83
C THR A 119 -21.46 -55.66 -22.02
N ALA A 120 -20.28 -55.08 -21.71
CA ALA A 120 -19.01 -54.78 -22.47
C ALA A 120 -18.85 -54.49 -24.01
N THR A 121 -17.62 -54.05 -24.40
CA THR A 121 -16.88 -54.13 -25.71
C THR A 121 -16.64 -52.79 -26.47
N THR A 122 -15.59 -52.51 -27.27
CA THR A 122 -14.08 -52.56 -27.18
C THR A 122 -13.46 -52.15 -28.55
N SER A 123 -12.32 -51.41 -28.58
CA SER A 123 -11.39 -51.20 -29.74
C SER A 123 -11.90 -50.41 -30.99
N SER A 124 -11.08 -49.87 -31.93
CA SER A 124 -9.61 -49.68 -32.07
C SER A 124 -9.24 -48.60 -33.12
N GLU A 125 -8.01 -48.05 -33.04
CA GLU A 125 -7.00 -47.74 -34.11
C GLU A 125 -7.44 -47.40 -35.58
N THR A 126 -6.87 -46.40 -36.29
CA THR A 126 -5.50 -46.42 -36.91
C THR A 126 -5.13 -45.10 -37.64
N VAL A 127 -3.84 -44.95 -38.03
CA VAL A 127 -3.17 -43.79 -38.70
C VAL A 127 -2.09 -44.34 -39.66
N PRO A 128 -1.95 -43.95 -40.97
CA PRO A 128 -1.34 -42.65 -41.41
C PRO A 128 -1.72 -42.16 -42.85
N THR A 129 -1.03 -41.14 -43.41
CA THR A 129 -0.33 -41.13 -44.74
C THR A 129 0.32 -39.76 -45.07
N THR A 130 1.39 -39.77 -45.89
CA THR A 130 2.33 -38.67 -46.17
C THR A 130 2.31 -38.24 -47.66
N ALA A 131 2.82 -37.03 -47.94
CA ALA A 131 3.71 -36.67 -49.08
C ALA A 131 3.22 -35.78 -50.25
N THR A 132 4.19 -34.97 -50.70
CA THR A 132 4.53 -34.64 -52.11
C THR A 132 4.42 -33.17 -52.54
N THR A 133 5.52 -32.73 -53.16
CA THR A 133 5.79 -31.42 -53.78
C THR A 133 5.53 -31.48 -55.28
N GLU A 134 4.95 -30.45 -55.88
CA GLU A 134 5.08 -30.18 -57.33
C GLU A 134 5.30 -28.69 -57.62
N ILE A 135 5.96 -28.42 -58.76
CA ILE A 135 6.34 -27.10 -59.26
C ILE A 135 5.60 -26.89 -60.58
N MET A 136 4.96 -25.73 -60.78
CA MET A 136 4.58 -25.28 -62.13
C MET A 136 4.85 -23.79 -62.35
N THR A 137 5.47 -23.53 -63.50
CA THR A 137 5.84 -22.23 -64.04
C THR A 137 4.65 -21.52 -64.69
N THR A 138 4.53 -20.21 -64.49
CA THR A 138 3.73 -19.33 -65.36
C THR A 138 4.53 -18.08 -65.71
N VAL A 139 4.44 -17.62 -66.96
CA VAL A 139 5.19 -16.50 -67.55
C VAL A 139 4.20 -15.41 -67.99
N GLN A 140 4.69 -14.18 -68.24
CA GLN A 140 3.99 -13.03 -68.87
C GLN A 140 3.02 -12.23 -67.97
N THR A 141 2.86 -10.90 -68.08
CA THR A 141 3.53 -9.89 -68.94
C THR A 141 3.46 -8.48 -68.31
N THR A 142 4.54 -7.70 -68.54
CA THR A 142 4.67 -6.22 -68.56
C THR A 142 3.62 -5.29 -67.90
N THR A 143 4.08 -4.47 -66.93
CA THR A 143 3.87 -3.00 -66.95
C THR A 143 5.09 -2.30 -66.32
N ARG A 144 5.67 -1.30 -66.99
CA ARG A 144 6.67 -0.38 -66.40
C ARG A 144 5.95 0.77 -65.68
N SER A 145 6.36 1.14 -64.46
CA SER A 145 6.77 2.52 -64.12
C SER A 145 7.21 2.66 -62.65
N SER A 146 8.38 3.26 -62.44
CA SER A 146 8.80 4.00 -61.23
C SER A 146 8.70 3.32 -59.85
N THR A 147 9.71 2.52 -59.52
CA THR A 147 10.04 2.17 -58.13
C THR A 147 11.29 2.93 -57.68
N VAL A 148 11.19 3.72 -56.61
CA VAL A 148 12.34 4.37 -55.97
C VAL A 148 13.21 3.32 -55.29
N THR A 149 14.52 3.36 -55.54
CA THR A 149 15.50 2.48 -54.90
C THR A 149 15.64 2.81 -53.41
N SER A 150 14.85 2.13 -52.57
CA SER A 150 15.18 1.96 -51.15
C SER A 150 15.89 0.63 -50.98
N THR A 151 17.22 0.70 -50.81
CA THR A 151 18.07 -0.44 -50.46
C THR A 151 17.58 -1.06 -49.16
N THR A 152 16.85 -2.17 -49.26
CA THR A 152 16.44 -2.96 -48.10
C THR A 152 17.66 -3.67 -47.53
N ILE A 153 18.35 -3.01 -46.59
CA ILE A 153 19.31 -3.69 -45.71
C ILE A 153 18.55 -4.83 -45.02
N PRO A 154 19.04 -6.08 -45.06
CA PRO A 154 18.40 -7.16 -44.33
C PRO A 154 18.41 -6.82 -42.84
N ARG A 155 17.23 -6.54 -42.29
CA ARG A 155 17.02 -6.26 -40.87
C ARG A 155 17.37 -7.52 -40.09
N SER A 156 18.61 -7.62 -39.65
CA SER A 156 19.09 -8.74 -38.83
C SER A 156 18.31 -8.78 -37.53
N SER A 157 17.27 -9.61 -37.50
CA SER A 157 16.41 -9.83 -36.34
C SER A 157 17.09 -10.78 -35.37
N THR A 158 18.17 -10.32 -34.76
CA THR A 158 18.74 -10.92 -33.55
C THR A 158 18.55 -9.94 -32.40
N GLN A 159 17.28 -9.66 -32.09
CA GLN A 159 16.92 -8.98 -30.85
C GLN A 159 17.16 -9.95 -29.70
N SER A 160 18.42 -10.01 -29.24
CA SER A 160 18.77 -10.61 -27.96
C SER A 160 17.81 -10.06 -26.90
N ALA A 161 17.33 -10.93 -26.02
CA ALA A 161 16.31 -10.57 -25.04
C ALA A 161 16.86 -9.44 -24.14
N ARG A 162 16.31 -8.24 -24.34
CA ARG A 162 16.72 -7.00 -23.67
C ARG A 162 16.58 -7.21 -22.15
N GLU A 163 17.67 -7.15 -21.38
CA GLU A 163 17.74 -7.74 -20.03
C GLU A 163 16.65 -7.31 -19.03
N PRO A 164 16.11 -6.08 -19.03
CA PRO A 164 15.00 -5.77 -18.12
C PRO A 164 13.64 -6.39 -18.53
N ALA A 165 13.53 -7.03 -19.70
CA ALA A 165 12.32 -7.76 -20.11
C ALA A 165 12.28 -9.21 -19.60
N SER A 166 13.43 -9.89 -19.47
CA SER A 166 13.51 -11.31 -19.10
C SER A 166 14.56 -11.56 -18.03
N GLY A 167 14.11 -11.93 -16.83
CA GLY A 167 14.94 -12.18 -15.65
C GLY A 167 14.26 -11.65 -14.38
N THR A 168 14.74 -12.03 -13.21
CA THR A 168 14.22 -11.54 -11.90
C THR A 168 15.31 -11.11 -10.92
N LYS A 169 16.58 -11.35 -11.25
CA LYS A 169 17.75 -11.04 -10.42
C LYS A 169 18.93 -10.69 -11.32
N TRP A 170 19.67 -9.65 -10.97
CA TRP A 170 20.87 -9.21 -11.70
C TRP A 170 21.89 -8.62 -10.74
N THR A 171 23.15 -8.61 -11.18
CA THR A 171 24.22 -7.80 -10.57
C THR A 171 24.44 -6.60 -11.48
N VAL A 172 24.27 -5.39 -10.96
CA VAL A 172 24.25 -4.13 -11.73
C VAL A 172 25.17 -3.10 -11.09
N THR A 173 25.70 -2.17 -11.88
CA THR A 173 26.39 -0.98 -11.37
C THR A 173 25.38 0.15 -11.18
N VAL A 174 25.31 0.76 -10.01
CA VAL A 174 24.52 2.00 -9.82
C VAL A 174 25.32 3.15 -10.42
N THR A 175 24.77 3.77 -11.47
CA THR A 175 25.48 4.82 -12.24
C THR A 175 25.14 6.22 -11.78
N ARG A 176 23.98 6.40 -11.15
CA ARG A 176 23.54 7.67 -10.56
C ARG A 176 22.45 7.43 -9.52
N VAL A 177 22.54 8.06 -8.35
CA VAL A 177 21.39 8.22 -7.45
C VAL A 177 20.62 9.47 -7.86
N VAL A 178 19.29 9.38 -7.92
CA VAL A 178 18.39 10.47 -8.34
C VAL A 178 17.67 11.08 -7.13
N ASP A 179 17.27 10.21 -6.21
CA ASP A 179 16.79 10.51 -4.86
C ASP A 179 16.97 9.24 -3.99
N GLY A 180 16.58 9.31 -2.71
CA GLY A 180 16.81 8.23 -1.73
C GLY A 180 16.20 6.86 -2.06
N ASP A 181 15.28 6.76 -3.03
CA ASP A 181 14.67 5.51 -3.47
C ASP A 181 14.61 5.30 -5.00
N THR A 182 15.16 6.24 -5.79
CA THR A 182 15.21 6.20 -7.25
C THR A 182 16.63 6.37 -7.75
N MET A 183 17.04 5.50 -8.68
CA MET A 183 18.41 5.51 -9.19
C MET A 183 18.49 4.91 -10.59
N GLU A 184 19.56 5.24 -11.30
CA GLU A 184 19.90 4.68 -12.61
C GLU A 184 20.97 3.61 -12.44
N VAL A 185 20.79 2.50 -13.15
CA VAL A 185 21.71 1.36 -13.10
C VAL A 185 22.13 0.94 -14.51
N ARG A 186 23.32 0.34 -14.60
CA ARG A 186 23.83 -0.33 -15.80
C ARG A 186 23.86 -1.85 -15.58
N PHE A 187 23.24 -2.58 -16.49
CA PHE A 187 23.20 -4.04 -16.53
C PHE A 187 24.49 -4.63 -17.14
N PRO A 188 24.78 -5.92 -16.93
CA PRO A 188 25.94 -6.61 -17.54
C PRO A 188 25.96 -6.52 -19.07
N SER A 189 24.78 -6.51 -19.72
CA SER A 189 24.62 -6.24 -21.17
C SER A 189 25.03 -4.83 -21.63
N GLY A 190 25.36 -3.91 -20.70
CA GLY A 190 25.68 -2.51 -20.98
C GLY A 190 24.47 -1.58 -21.08
N GLU A 191 23.25 -2.13 -21.06
CA GLU A 191 22.01 -1.37 -21.02
C GLU A 191 21.86 -0.57 -19.71
N THR A 192 21.22 0.61 -19.78
CA THR A 192 20.81 1.39 -18.61
C THR A 192 19.29 1.41 -18.43
N ASP A 193 18.83 1.44 -17.18
CA ASP A 193 17.41 1.56 -16.79
C ASP A 193 17.28 2.38 -15.50
N THR A 194 16.08 2.91 -15.24
CA THR A 194 15.76 3.59 -13.97
C THR A 194 14.98 2.64 -13.07
N ILE A 195 15.49 2.43 -11.86
CA ILE A 195 14.87 1.58 -10.84
C ILE A 195 14.25 2.45 -9.74
N ARG A 196 13.15 1.97 -9.13
CA ARG A 196 12.56 2.50 -7.89
C ARG A 196 12.54 1.38 -6.86
N LEU A 197 12.96 1.69 -5.64
CA LEU A 197 12.98 0.73 -4.56
C LEU A 197 11.55 0.31 -4.19
N LEU A 198 11.28 -1.00 -4.27
CA LEU A 198 9.97 -1.55 -3.95
C LEU A 198 9.73 -1.53 -2.44
N GLY A 199 8.53 -1.12 -2.04
CA GLY A 199 8.03 -1.17 -0.67
C GLY A 199 8.47 -0.02 0.24
N VAL A 200 9.20 0.96 -0.27
CA VAL A 200 9.67 2.13 0.49
C VAL A 200 9.41 3.43 -0.27
N ASP A 201 9.34 4.52 0.48
CA ASP A 201 9.13 5.87 -0.02
C ASP A 201 9.96 6.85 0.84
N THR A 202 10.93 7.54 0.24
CA THR A 202 11.72 8.57 0.94
C THR A 202 11.05 9.94 0.81
N PRO A 203 11.22 10.86 1.79
CA PRO A 203 10.72 12.23 1.65
C PRO A 203 11.30 12.94 0.42
N GLU A 204 10.49 13.78 -0.23
CA GLU A 204 10.89 14.53 -1.42
C GLU A 204 12.02 15.54 -1.14
N THR A 205 13.08 15.52 -1.96
CA THR A 205 14.23 16.45 -1.90
C THR A 205 13.94 17.85 -2.45
N THR A 206 12.67 18.20 -2.68
CA THR A 206 12.23 19.52 -3.14
C THR A 206 11.08 19.99 -2.26
N LEU A 207 11.31 21.07 -1.49
CA LEU A 207 10.38 21.54 -0.45
C LEU A 207 8.93 21.74 -0.95
N SER A 208 8.73 22.19 -2.19
CA SER A 208 7.39 22.38 -2.78
C SER A 208 6.65 21.09 -3.15
N ARG A 209 7.31 19.92 -3.06
CA ARG A 209 6.71 18.58 -3.24
C ARG A 209 6.58 17.79 -1.95
N VAL A 210 7.17 18.26 -0.84
CA VAL A 210 7.09 17.60 0.46
C VAL A 210 5.65 17.57 0.95
N ASN A 211 5.14 16.37 1.24
CA ASN A 211 3.77 16.13 1.68
C ASN A 211 3.74 15.46 3.07
N PRO A 212 3.57 16.23 4.16
CA PRO A 212 3.48 15.67 5.51
C PRO A 212 2.37 14.63 5.70
N SER A 213 1.27 14.69 4.93
CA SER A 213 0.15 13.75 5.07
C SER A 213 0.48 12.30 4.69
N GLU A 214 1.64 12.06 4.08
CA GLU A 214 2.16 10.72 3.77
C GLU A 214 2.91 10.06 4.95
N PHE A 215 3.31 10.84 5.96
CA PHE A 215 4.14 10.42 7.07
C PHE A 215 3.38 10.53 8.41
N GLU A 216 3.21 9.40 9.09
CA GLU A 216 2.53 9.34 10.38
C GLU A 216 3.24 10.20 11.44
N GLY A 217 2.46 10.98 12.20
CA GLY A 217 2.97 11.86 13.25
C GLY A 217 3.50 13.22 12.78
N ILE A 218 3.64 13.45 11.46
CA ILE A 218 4.14 14.73 10.93
C ILE A 218 2.96 15.67 10.60
N PRO A 219 2.85 16.85 11.22
CA PRO A 219 1.78 17.79 10.93
C PRO A 219 2.05 18.56 9.63
N ASP A 220 0.98 18.96 8.93
CA ASP A 220 1.07 19.82 7.74
C ASP A 220 1.36 21.29 8.12
N THR A 221 2.58 21.51 8.61
CA THR A 221 3.13 22.81 9.03
C THR A 221 4.48 23.04 8.37
N THR A 222 5.01 24.27 8.47
CA THR A 222 6.37 24.59 8.00
C THR A 222 7.41 23.68 8.66
N ALA A 223 7.38 23.53 9.99
CA ALA A 223 8.29 22.65 10.72
C ALA A 223 8.20 21.18 10.28
N GLY A 224 6.99 20.65 10.02
CA GLY A 224 6.82 19.30 9.50
C GLY A 224 7.37 19.11 8.08
N LYS A 225 7.23 20.14 7.23
CA LYS A 225 7.81 20.15 5.87
C LYS A 225 9.32 20.27 5.88
N ASP A 226 9.88 21.13 6.73
CA ASP A 226 11.32 21.34 6.83
C ASP A 226 12.03 20.10 7.39
N HIS A 227 11.43 19.46 8.41
CA HIS A 227 11.88 18.16 8.94
C HIS A 227 11.92 17.08 7.86
N LEU A 228 10.84 16.92 7.10
CA LEU A 228 10.78 15.94 6.01
C LEU A 228 11.72 16.29 4.86
N PHE A 229 11.86 17.56 4.49
CA PHE A 229 12.80 18.02 3.46
C PHE A 229 14.26 17.67 3.83
N GLU A 230 14.65 17.92 5.07
CA GLU A 230 15.97 17.58 5.59
C GLU A 230 16.18 16.06 5.65
N TRP A 231 15.17 15.28 6.07
CA TRP A 231 15.25 13.81 6.01
C TRP A 231 15.30 13.26 4.58
N GLY A 232 14.67 13.92 3.60
CA GLY A 232 14.81 13.60 2.19
C GLY A 232 16.25 13.77 1.70
N ARG A 233 16.91 14.89 2.05
CA ARG A 233 18.33 15.12 1.76
C ARG A 233 19.23 14.08 2.42
N ARG A 234 18.94 13.69 3.67
CA ARG A 234 19.68 12.63 4.39
C ARG A 234 19.50 11.26 3.74
N ALA A 235 18.31 10.94 3.27
CA ALA A 235 18.03 9.69 2.55
C ALA A 235 18.75 9.62 1.19
N ASP A 236 18.77 10.73 0.45
CA ASP A 236 19.52 10.88 -0.81
C ASP A 236 21.04 10.75 -0.61
N GLN A 237 21.60 11.43 0.39
CA GLN A 237 23.02 11.30 0.75
C GLN A 237 23.36 9.88 1.22
N PHE A 238 22.49 9.24 1.98
CA PHE A 238 22.65 7.85 2.43
C PHE A 238 22.66 6.89 1.24
N ALA A 239 21.69 6.97 0.34
CA ALA A 239 21.65 6.17 -0.89
C ALA A 239 22.89 6.41 -1.76
N THR A 240 23.32 7.67 -1.91
CA THR A 240 24.54 8.04 -2.65
C THR A 240 25.78 7.35 -2.05
N ASN A 241 26.02 7.52 -0.76
CA ASN A 241 27.17 6.93 -0.07
C ASN A 241 27.15 5.39 -0.09
N GLU A 242 25.97 4.78 0.05
CA GLU A 242 25.80 3.33 0.14
C GLU A 242 25.83 2.64 -1.23
N LEU A 243 25.43 3.33 -2.31
CA LEU A 243 25.16 2.69 -3.61
C LEU A 243 25.90 3.30 -4.81
N GLU A 244 26.14 4.61 -4.88
CA GLU A 244 26.61 5.23 -6.13
C GLU A 244 28.00 4.73 -6.55
N GLY A 245 28.15 4.42 -7.84
CA GLY A 245 29.37 3.83 -8.41
C GLY A 245 29.62 2.36 -8.03
N LYS A 246 28.87 1.79 -7.08
CA LYS A 246 29.04 0.41 -6.60
C LYS A 246 28.30 -0.59 -7.47
N THR A 247 28.77 -1.83 -7.41
CA THR A 247 28.10 -3.00 -8.01
C THR A 247 27.27 -3.71 -6.95
N VAL A 248 25.96 -3.82 -7.18
CA VAL A 248 24.98 -4.33 -6.22
C VAL A 248 24.08 -5.41 -6.85
N ARG A 249 23.46 -6.26 -6.02
CA ARG A 249 22.47 -7.22 -6.50
C ARG A 249 21.07 -6.61 -6.43
N ILE A 250 20.33 -6.64 -7.55
CA ILE A 250 18.91 -6.28 -7.61
C ILE A 250 18.02 -7.52 -7.79
N GLU A 251 16.82 -7.49 -7.23
CA GLU A 251 15.79 -8.52 -7.42
C GLU A 251 14.39 -7.91 -7.58
N THR A 252 13.62 -8.37 -8.58
CA THR A 252 12.17 -8.07 -8.67
C THR A 252 11.37 -8.99 -7.74
N ASP A 253 10.28 -8.50 -7.17
CA ASP A 253 9.34 -9.32 -6.39
C ASP A 253 8.38 -10.12 -7.30
N PRO A 254 8.05 -11.39 -6.98
CA PRO A 254 7.12 -12.19 -7.78
C PRO A 254 5.63 -11.86 -7.56
N GLN A 255 5.28 -11.07 -6.54
CA GLN A 255 3.91 -10.66 -6.23
C GLN A 255 3.61 -9.19 -6.55
N ALA A 256 4.63 -8.39 -6.83
CA ALA A 256 4.48 -7.00 -7.26
C ALA A 256 4.45 -6.89 -8.80
N ASP A 257 3.94 -5.77 -9.30
CA ASP A 257 4.15 -5.40 -10.69
C ASP A 257 5.65 -5.22 -10.98
N ARG A 258 6.10 -5.67 -12.15
CA ARG A 258 7.52 -5.57 -12.55
C ARG A 258 8.00 -4.11 -12.68
N ARG A 259 7.10 -3.22 -13.13
CA ARG A 259 7.36 -1.79 -13.31
C ARG A 259 6.21 -0.99 -12.72
N GLY A 260 6.53 0.14 -12.09
CA GLY A 260 5.53 1.10 -11.60
C GLY A 260 4.89 1.88 -12.75
N SER A 261 3.86 2.67 -12.44
CA SER A 261 3.08 3.48 -13.41
C SER A 261 3.91 4.42 -14.29
N PHE A 262 5.10 4.82 -13.83
CA PHE A 262 6.06 5.67 -14.54
C PHE A 262 7.09 4.89 -15.39
N GLY A 263 6.93 3.58 -15.52
CA GLY A 263 7.85 2.72 -16.27
C GLY A 263 9.14 2.36 -15.54
N ARG A 264 9.40 2.86 -14.32
CA ARG A 264 10.56 2.47 -13.48
C ARG A 264 10.49 1.00 -13.08
N LEU A 265 11.61 0.26 -13.13
CA LEU A 265 11.68 -1.14 -12.68
C LEU A 265 11.61 -1.20 -11.15
N LEU A 266 10.71 -2.04 -10.60
CA LEU A 266 10.53 -2.16 -9.15
C LEU A 266 11.41 -3.28 -8.59
N VAL A 267 12.33 -2.93 -7.70
CA VAL A 267 13.35 -3.87 -7.19
C VAL A 267 13.64 -3.73 -5.70
N TYR A 268 14.16 -4.81 -5.13
CA TYR A 268 14.98 -4.77 -3.93
C TYR A 268 16.44 -4.66 -4.31
N ILE A 269 17.17 -3.73 -3.69
CA ILE A 269 18.64 -3.73 -3.71
C ILE A 269 19.16 -4.55 -2.53
N TYR A 270 20.27 -5.24 -2.76
CA TYR A 270 21.05 -5.85 -1.70
C TYR A 270 22.54 -5.49 -1.81
N VAL A 271 23.10 -5.05 -0.69
CA VAL A 271 24.51 -4.71 -0.47
C VAL A 271 25.03 -5.70 0.57
N ASP A 272 26.13 -6.39 0.28
CA ASP A 272 26.76 -7.41 1.15
C ASP A 272 25.79 -8.48 1.73
N GLY A 273 24.69 -8.73 1.01
CA GLY A 273 23.64 -9.68 1.39
C GLY A 273 22.46 -9.05 2.15
N GLU A 274 22.62 -7.87 2.75
CA GLU A 274 21.55 -7.13 3.42
C GLU A 274 20.60 -6.47 2.42
N ASN A 275 19.31 -6.37 2.75
CA ASN A 275 18.29 -5.73 1.92
C ASN A 275 18.25 -4.21 2.19
N PHE A 276 18.75 -3.42 1.24
CA PHE A 276 18.89 -1.97 1.39
C PHE A 276 17.54 -1.26 1.60
N ASN A 277 16.48 -1.66 0.87
CA ASN A 277 15.14 -1.11 1.04
C ASN A 277 14.67 -1.25 2.50
N ARG A 278 14.88 -2.42 3.12
CA ARG A 278 14.53 -2.64 4.52
C ARG A 278 15.40 -1.83 5.48
N ARG A 279 16.67 -1.59 5.15
CA ARG A 279 17.58 -0.74 5.94
C ARG A 279 17.12 0.72 5.97
N LEU A 280 16.63 1.27 4.85
CA LEU A 280 15.99 2.60 4.82
C LEU A 280 14.82 2.73 5.84
N LEU A 281 14.02 1.67 6.03
CA LEU A 281 12.96 1.66 7.06
C LEU A 281 13.51 1.50 8.48
N ALA A 282 14.57 0.72 8.67
CA ALA A 282 15.16 0.44 9.98
C ALA A 282 15.86 1.69 10.55
N ASP A 283 16.58 2.39 9.68
CA ASP A 283 17.36 3.59 9.99
C ASP A 283 16.50 4.88 9.84
N GLY A 284 15.22 4.73 9.46
CA GLY A 284 14.22 5.80 9.44
C GLY A 284 14.40 6.85 8.33
N TYR A 285 15.06 6.50 7.23
CA TYR A 285 15.16 7.35 6.03
C TYR A 285 13.90 7.34 5.16
N ALA A 286 13.07 6.30 5.30
CA ALA A 286 11.87 6.08 4.49
C ALA A 286 10.68 5.61 5.33
N ARG A 287 9.49 5.82 4.79
CA ARG A 287 8.25 5.13 5.20
C ARG A 287 8.00 3.90 4.31
N MET A 288 7.15 2.98 4.74
CA MET A 288 6.70 1.87 3.91
C MET A 288 5.71 2.38 2.86
N TYR A 289 5.97 2.09 1.59
CA TYR A 289 5.03 2.41 0.51
C TYR A 289 3.90 1.38 0.45
N ASP A 290 2.64 1.83 0.50
CA ASP A 290 1.47 0.95 0.53
C ASP A 290 1.23 0.25 -0.81
N SER A 291 1.81 -0.93 -0.97
CA SER A 291 1.70 -1.78 -2.17
C SER A 291 1.73 -3.27 -1.83
N SER A 292 1.41 -4.11 -2.82
CA SER A 292 1.44 -5.58 -2.70
C SER A 292 2.81 -6.13 -3.11
N PHE A 293 3.51 -6.78 -2.18
CA PHE A 293 4.81 -7.41 -2.41
C PHE A 293 5.12 -8.47 -1.35
N SER A 294 5.89 -9.51 -1.71
CA SER A 294 6.12 -10.69 -0.85
C SER A 294 6.79 -10.40 0.49
N LYS A 295 7.54 -9.29 0.61
CA LYS A 295 8.26 -8.91 1.84
C LYS A 295 7.47 -7.99 2.78
N ARG A 296 6.24 -7.58 2.43
CA ARG A 296 5.50 -6.51 3.12
C ARG A 296 5.47 -6.63 4.64
N GLY A 297 5.06 -7.78 5.19
CA GLY A 297 4.96 -7.96 6.64
C GLY A 297 6.31 -7.83 7.38
N ALA A 298 7.46 -8.00 6.70
CA ALA A 298 8.77 -7.73 7.28
C ALA A 298 9.13 -6.24 7.24
N PHE A 299 8.65 -5.50 6.25
CA PHE A 299 8.85 -4.05 6.10
C PHE A 299 7.99 -3.31 7.14
N GLU A 300 6.70 -3.63 7.23
CA GLU A 300 5.75 -3.12 8.22
C GLU A 300 6.26 -3.29 9.66
N ARG A 301 6.76 -4.47 10.04
CA ARG A 301 7.38 -4.69 11.37
C ARG A 301 8.67 -3.89 11.61
N THR A 302 9.37 -3.51 10.54
CA THR A 302 10.63 -2.75 10.61
C THR A 302 10.34 -1.26 10.78
N GLU A 303 9.45 -0.70 9.97
CA GLU A 303 8.92 0.66 10.12
C GLU A 303 8.28 0.86 11.49
N ALA A 304 7.35 -0.03 11.90
CA ALA A 304 6.70 0.08 13.21
C ALA A 304 7.70 0.01 14.38
N ARG A 305 8.89 -0.60 14.19
CA ARG A 305 9.98 -0.50 15.18
C ARG A 305 10.61 0.89 15.16
N ALA A 306 11.01 1.39 14.00
CA ALA A 306 11.64 2.70 13.84
C ALA A 306 10.73 3.84 14.37
N GLN A 307 9.42 3.76 14.12
CA GLN A 307 8.41 4.62 14.73
C GLN A 307 8.45 4.56 16.26
N ARG A 308 8.33 3.36 16.86
CA ARG A 308 8.31 3.20 18.34
C ARG A 308 9.58 3.66 19.05
N VAL A 309 10.71 3.73 18.36
CA VAL A 309 11.99 4.20 18.93
C VAL A 309 12.39 5.59 18.43
N ASN A 310 11.48 6.31 17.77
CA ASN A 310 11.69 7.67 17.24
C ASN A 310 13.01 7.80 16.45
N VAL A 311 13.22 6.91 15.47
CA VAL A 311 14.40 6.95 14.59
C VAL A 311 14.08 7.66 13.28
N GLY A 312 15.00 8.49 12.78
CA GLY A 312 14.89 9.09 11.46
C GLY A 312 13.74 10.09 11.32
N VAL A 313 12.97 9.96 10.23
CA VAL A 313 11.74 10.74 9.97
C VAL A 313 10.75 10.68 11.14
N TRP A 314 10.79 9.64 11.98
CA TRP A 314 9.90 9.49 13.12
C TRP A 314 10.32 10.32 14.36
N ASN A 315 11.53 10.88 14.39
CA ASN A 315 12.00 11.75 15.48
C ASN A 315 11.50 13.20 15.34
N PHE A 316 10.23 13.40 15.01
CA PHE A 316 9.68 14.74 14.89
C PHE A 316 9.29 15.32 16.25
N GLN A 317 10.18 16.12 16.83
CA GLN A 317 9.88 16.92 18.01
C GLN A 317 9.23 18.24 17.60
N GLY A 318 8.03 18.16 17.04
CA GLY A 318 7.19 19.34 16.80
C GLY A 318 6.96 20.08 18.11
N SER A 319 7.38 21.34 18.18
CA SER A 319 7.52 22.15 19.40
C SER A 319 6.39 21.93 20.42
N THR A 320 6.63 21.06 21.41
CA THR A 320 5.62 20.67 22.40
C THR A 320 5.46 21.72 23.51
N THR A 321 5.47 23.00 23.14
CA THR A 321 5.16 24.13 24.03
C THR A 321 3.65 24.30 24.12
N THR A 322 2.97 23.30 24.69
CA THR A 322 1.66 23.48 25.33
C THR A 322 1.50 22.45 26.44
N SER A 323 1.71 22.93 27.66
CA SER A 323 0.99 22.58 28.89
C SER A 323 0.20 21.25 28.87
N THR A 324 0.79 20.21 29.44
CA THR A 324 0.02 19.24 30.22
C THR A 324 0.69 19.07 31.57
N ILE A 325 0.22 19.87 32.53
CA ILE A 325 0.39 19.56 33.95
C ILE A 325 -0.37 18.26 34.23
N MET A 326 0.35 17.15 34.32
CA MET A 326 -0.07 15.96 35.05
C MET A 326 1.03 15.57 36.04
N THR A 327 0.92 16.18 37.21
CA THR A 327 1.79 16.06 38.37
C THR A 327 2.00 14.61 38.81
N THR A 328 3.26 14.16 38.87
CA THR A 328 3.72 13.33 40.00
C THR A 328 5.20 13.58 40.32
N THR A 329 5.43 14.70 41.00
CA THR A 329 6.38 14.83 42.12
C THR A 329 7.80 14.24 41.96
N SER A 330 8.75 15.09 41.53
CA SER A 330 9.86 15.44 42.42
C SER A 330 10.37 16.85 42.10
N ALA A 331 10.92 17.54 43.11
CA ALA A 331 11.42 18.91 43.01
C ALA A 331 12.59 19.03 42.00
N ARG A 332 12.88 20.19 41.41
CA ARG A 332 12.95 21.48 42.09
C ARG A 332 12.90 22.67 41.12
N SER A 333 11.95 23.58 41.32
CA SER A 333 12.14 24.97 40.91
C SER A 333 13.25 25.58 41.77
N SER A 334 14.27 26.12 41.12
CA SER A 334 15.23 27.03 41.72
C SER A 334 15.25 28.27 40.84
N GLY A 335 14.95 29.44 41.42
CA GLY A 335 15.07 30.70 40.69
C GLY A 335 16.54 31.01 40.46
N VAL A 336 17.04 30.67 39.28
CA VAL A 336 18.36 31.09 38.80
C VAL A 336 18.33 32.60 38.73
N THR A 337 19.03 33.25 39.67
CA THR A 337 19.12 34.71 39.69
C THR A 337 20.15 35.09 38.65
N ILE A 338 19.68 35.69 37.56
CA ILE A 338 20.53 36.17 36.49
C ILE A 338 21.27 37.43 37.00
N PRO A 339 22.59 37.53 36.83
CA PRO A 339 23.34 38.73 37.20
C PRO A 339 22.82 39.96 36.43
N PRO A 340 22.98 41.18 36.97
CA PRO A 340 22.64 42.39 36.21
C PRO A 340 23.53 42.51 34.96
N PRO A 341 23.03 43.10 33.86
CA PRO A 341 23.77 43.18 32.61
C PRO A 341 25.10 43.96 32.78
N PRO A 342 26.20 43.50 32.15
CA PRO A 342 27.47 44.22 32.09
C PRO A 342 27.35 45.65 31.54
N ALA A 343 28.37 46.47 31.79
CA ALA A 343 28.31 47.92 31.52
C ALA A 343 28.37 48.28 30.01
N ASP A 344 28.87 47.38 29.19
CA ASP A 344 28.82 47.38 27.71
C ASP A 344 27.54 46.73 27.16
N GLY A 345 26.79 46.02 28.01
CA GLY A 345 25.53 45.35 27.67
C GLY A 345 25.72 43.98 27.00
N ASP A 346 26.92 43.42 27.01
CA ASP A 346 27.24 42.12 26.42
C ASP A 346 27.59 41.11 27.53
N TYR A 347 26.91 39.97 27.58
CA TYR A 347 27.27 38.91 28.54
C TYR A 347 28.37 38.04 27.93
N ASP A 348 29.43 37.79 28.70
CA ASP A 348 30.40 36.74 28.38
C ASP A 348 30.26 35.54 29.33
N CYS A 349 30.92 34.43 29.02
CA CYS A 349 30.90 33.25 29.88
C CYS A 349 31.50 33.49 31.28
N SER A 350 32.29 34.55 31.47
CA SER A 350 32.85 34.92 32.78
C SER A 350 31.90 35.77 33.62
N SER A 351 30.79 36.23 33.02
CA SER A 351 29.74 37.02 33.68
C SER A 351 28.81 36.19 34.56
N PHE A 352 29.00 34.86 34.58
CA PHE A 352 28.13 33.89 35.25
C PHE A 352 28.90 33.06 36.29
N ASP A 353 28.29 32.84 37.46
CA ASP A 353 28.81 31.96 38.51
C ASP A 353 28.50 30.47 38.24
N SER A 354 27.60 30.16 37.29
CA SER A 354 27.30 28.78 36.88
C SER A 354 26.80 28.65 35.43
N PRO A 355 26.99 27.49 34.76
CA PRO A 355 26.49 27.25 33.41
C PRO A 355 24.96 27.39 33.30
N GLU A 356 24.21 27.10 34.36
CA GLU A 356 22.75 27.28 34.38
C GLU A 356 22.33 28.75 34.33
N GLN A 357 23.17 29.69 34.76
CA GLN A 357 22.94 31.13 34.56
C GLN A 357 23.22 31.55 33.11
N ALA A 358 24.30 31.03 32.51
CA ALA A 358 24.62 31.28 31.10
C ALA A 358 23.50 30.76 30.18
N GLN A 359 23.06 29.53 30.41
CA GLN A 359 21.93 28.92 29.70
C GLN A 359 20.65 29.74 29.88
N ALA A 360 20.37 30.23 31.10
CA ALA A 360 19.19 31.06 31.35
C ALA A 360 19.22 32.43 30.64
N VAL A 361 20.39 32.92 30.19
CA VAL A 361 20.50 34.10 29.32
C VAL A 361 20.36 33.72 27.85
N PHE A 362 21.04 32.66 27.40
CA PHE A 362 20.89 32.14 26.03
C PHE A 362 19.44 31.74 25.70
N ASP A 363 18.74 31.07 26.62
CA ASP A 363 17.34 30.67 26.48
C ASP A 363 16.36 31.86 26.33
N GLN A 364 16.77 33.09 26.66
CA GLN A 364 15.96 34.30 26.44
C GLN A 364 16.06 34.84 25.01
N ASP A 365 17.21 34.70 24.35
CA ASP A 365 17.39 34.99 22.92
C ASP A 365 18.35 33.98 22.25
N PRO A 366 17.82 32.85 21.76
CA PRO A 366 18.59 31.81 21.06
C PRO A 366 19.16 32.26 19.70
N SER A 367 19.05 33.54 19.33
CA SER A 367 19.82 34.14 18.23
C SER A 367 21.30 34.36 18.59
N ASP A 368 21.65 34.08 19.84
CA ASP A 368 22.97 34.23 20.47
C ASP A 368 23.65 35.60 20.25
N PRO A 369 22.98 36.72 20.58
CA PRO A 369 23.58 38.05 20.45
C PRO A 369 24.84 38.23 21.31
N HIS A 370 24.96 37.43 22.37
CA HIS A 370 26.05 37.44 23.36
C HIS A 370 27.15 36.40 23.08
N ARG A 371 26.99 35.56 22.06
CA ARG A 371 27.98 34.56 21.62
C ARG A 371 28.34 33.55 22.72
N LEU A 372 27.35 33.14 23.51
CA LEU A 372 27.47 32.18 24.61
C LEU A 372 27.50 30.72 24.12
N ASP A 373 26.98 30.42 22.93
CA ASP A 373 26.97 29.10 22.27
C ASP A 373 27.85 29.15 21.01
N ALA A 374 29.17 29.13 21.25
CA ALA A 374 30.17 29.44 20.23
C ALA A 374 30.32 28.38 19.13
N ASP A 375 29.93 27.13 19.40
CA ASP A 375 29.91 26.02 18.43
C ASP A 375 28.50 25.62 17.96
N SER A 376 27.46 26.27 18.49
CA SER A 376 26.05 26.16 18.08
C SER A 376 25.44 24.78 18.32
N ASP A 377 25.76 24.17 19.45
CA ASP A 377 25.25 22.86 19.89
C ASP A 377 23.98 22.98 20.77
N GLY A 378 23.69 24.19 21.26
CA GLY A 378 22.56 24.53 22.13
C GLY A 378 22.91 24.70 23.61
N LEU A 379 24.19 24.55 24.00
CA LEU A 379 24.67 24.64 25.38
C LEU A 379 25.56 25.87 25.59
N ALA A 380 25.05 26.83 26.36
CA ALA A 380 25.78 28.06 26.66
C ALA A 380 26.98 27.78 27.58
N CYS A 381 28.16 28.25 27.17
CA CYS A 381 29.37 28.30 27.99
C CYS A 381 29.84 26.94 28.56
N GLU A 382 29.71 25.87 27.76
CA GLU A 382 30.09 24.49 28.11
C GLU A 382 31.57 24.26 28.49
N SER A 383 32.44 25.24 28.23
CA SER A 383 33.90 25.17 28.46
C SER A 383 34.48 26.34 29.31
N ALA A 384 33.66 26.99 30.13
CA ALA A 384 34.04 28.08 31.05
C ALA A 384 34.75 27.62 32.35
#